data_AF-A0A6J6KHK2-F1
#
_entry.id   AF-A0A6J6KHK2-F1
#
_cell.length_a   1.000
_cell.length_b   1.000
_cell.length_c   1.000
_cell.angle_alpha   90.00
_cell.angle_beta   90.00
_cell.angle_gamma   90.00
#
_symmetry.space_group_name_H-M   'P 1'
#
loop_
_entity.id
_entity.type
_entity.pdbx_description
1 polymer ?
#
loop_
_entity_poly.entity_id
_entity_poly.type
_entity_poly.pdbx_seq_one_letter_code
_entity_poly.pdbx_strand_id
1 'polypeptide(L)' 'MRGITFVMGDTSDIIMRLEAIAEELGEMSMNILTQAIQEGQTSRPAEEKNVTQARRAVEKALLHLGKSAPNND' A
#
# COMPACT_ATOMS: atom_id res chain seq x y z
N MET A 1 -8.92 38.53 -7.81
CA MET A 1 -8.21 37.22 -7.79
C MET A 1 -8.39 36.60 -6.41
N ARG A 2 -9.24 35.58 -6.27
CA ARG A 2 -9.28 34.75 -5.06
C ARG A 2 -8.32 33.58 -5.30
N GLY A 3 -7.24 33.53 -4.55
CA GLY A 3 -6.32 32.40 -4.55
C GLY A 3 -7.07 31.16 -4.08
N ILE A 4 -7.05 30.12 -4.90
CA ILE A 4 -7.67 28.84 -4.60
C ILE A 4 -6.92 28.28 -3.39
N THR A 5 -7.60 28.23 -2.25
CA THR A 5 -7.11 27.59 -1.03
C THR A 5 -7.08 26.09 -1.31
N PHE A 6 -5.94 25.57 -1.77
CA PHE A 6 -5.77 24.13 -1.91
C PHE A 6 -5.52 23.57 -0.51
N VAL A 7 -6.48 22.79 -0.01
CA VAL A 7 -6.32 21.94 1.17
C VAL A 7 -5.41 20.78 0.77
N MET A 8 -4.10 21.04 0.73
CA MET A 8 -3.04 20.04 0.50
C MET A 8 -2.69 19.55 1.90
N GLY A 9 -3.33 18.48 2.39
CA GLY A 9 -2.46 17.51 3.06
C GLY A 9 -1.52 17.05 1.95
N ASP A 10 -0.22 17.32 2.06
CA ASP A 10 0.71 17.22 0.93
C ASP A 10 0.53 15.84 0.28
N THR A 11 0.44 15.79 -1.04
CA THR A 11 0.35 14.50 -1.75
C THR A 11 1.56 13.64 -1.39
N SER A 12 2.69 14.27 -1.06
CA SER A 12 3.87 13.66 -0.46
C SER A 12 3.58 12.91 0.84
N ASP A 13 2.85 13.52 1.79
CA ASP A 13 2.50 12.88 3.07
C ASP A 13 1.62 11.63 2.84
N ILE A 14 0.70 11.70 1.87
CA ILE A 14 -0.14 10.57 1.50
C ILE A 14 0.71 9.45 0.88
N ILE A 15 1.65 9.78 -0.01
CA ILE A 15 2.58 8.82 -0.61
C ILE A 15 3.39 8.12 0.49
N MET A 16 4.02 8.88 1.39
CA MET A 16 4.82 8.33 2.50
C MET A 16 4.01 7.34 3.36
N ARG A 17 2.76 7.70 3.66
CA ARG A 17 1.87 6.81 4.45
C ARG A 17 1.49 5.55 3.68
N LEU A 18 1.22 5.67 2.37
CA LEU A 18 0.89 4.51 1.54
C LEU A 18 2.11 3.57 1.37
N GLU A 19 3.32 4.11 1.29
CA GLU A 19 4.56 3.32 1.29
C GLU A 19 4.71 2.53 2.59
N ALA A 20 4.57 3.19 3.74
CA ALA A 20 4.60 2.53 5.04
C ALA A 20 3.52 1.43 5.16
N ILE A 21 2.29 1.72 4.74
CA ILE A 21 1.20 0.73 4.75
C ILE A 21 1.52 -0.46 3.83
N ALA A 22 2.14 -0.23 2.66
CA ALA A 22 2.51 -1.31 1.76
C ALA A 22 3.57 -2.25 2.38
N GLU A 23 4.51 -1.68 3.13
CA GLU A 23 5.52 -2.42 3.90
C GLU A 23 4.87 -3.23 5.04
N GLU A 24 4.04 -2.59 5.87
CA GLU A 24 3.30 -3.25 6.96
C GLU A 24 2.44 -4.42 6.45
N LEU A 25 1.75 -4.24 5.32
CA LEU A 25 0.98 -5.32 4.68
C LEU A 25 1.89 -6.46 4.18
N GLY A 26 3.11 -6.13 3.74
CA GLY A 26 4.11 -7.13 3.38
C GLY A 26 4.55 -7.99 4.58
N GLU A 27 4.86 -7.34 5.70
CA GLU A 27 5.21 -8.03 6.95
C GLU A 27 4.05 -8.89 7.46
N MET A 28 2.83 -8.36 7.45
CA MET A 28 1.62 -9.09 7.82
C MET A 28 1.43 -10.33 6.95
N SER A 29 1.62 -10.21 5.63
CA SER A 29 1.54 -11.34 4.70
C SER A 29 2.52 -12.44 5.09
N MET A 30 3.77 -12.09 5.41
CA MET A 30 4.79 -13.05 5.84
C MET A 30 4.42 -13.72 7.15
N ASN A 31 3.94 -12.95 8.14
CA ASN A 31 3.52 -13.50 9.43
C ASN A 31 2.38 -14.51 9.28
N ILE A 32 1.38 -14.22 8.43
CA ILE A 32 0.27 -15.16 8.19
C ILE A 32 0.78 -16.44 7.51
N LEU A 33 1.69 -16.35 6.54
CA LEU A 33 2.29 -17.52 5.91
C LEU A 33 3.09 -18.35 6.92
N THR A 34 3.90 -17.72 7.76
CA THR A 34 4.69 -18.39 8.80
C THR A 34 3.79 -19.12 9.79
N GLN A 35 2.72 -18.47 10.26
CA GLN A 35 1.75 -19.07 11.17
C GLN A 35 1.04 -20.28 10.52
N ALA A 36 0.63 -20.14 9.26
CA ALA A 36 0.00 -21.24 8.53
C ALA A 36 0.92 -22.46 8.38
N ILE A 37 2.21 -22.24 8.15
CA ILE A 37 3.22 -23.31 8.12
C ILE A 37 3.34 -23.98 9.49
N GLN A 38 3.40 -23.20 10.57
CA GLN A 38 3.50 -23.72 11.94
C GLN A 38 2.28 -24.55 12.34
N GLU A 39 1.10 -24.20 11.83
CA GLU A 39 -0.15 -24.93 12.03
C GLU A 39 -0.30 -26.15 11.09
N GLY A 40 0.67 -26.41 10.22
CA GLY A 40 0.63 -27.51 9.27
C GLY A 40 -0.39 -27.32 8.14
N GLN A 41 -0.81 -26.08 7.87
CA GLN A 41 -1.70 -25.79 6.76
C GLN A 41 -1.01 -26.07 5.42
N THR A 42 -1.72 -26.72 4.50
CA THR A 42 -1.19 -27.13 3.19
C THR A 42 -1.66 -26.21 2.06
N SER A 43 -2.44 -25.19 2.38
CA SER A 43 -3.00 -24.25 1.41
C SER A 43 -2.83 -22.82 1.89
N ARG A 44 -2.80 -21.89 0.93
CA ARG A 44 -2.68 -20.45 1.17
C ARG A 44 -3.90 -19.96 1.99
N PRO A 45 -3.70 -19.35 3.17
CA PRO A 45 -4.81 -18.81 3.97
C PRO A 45 -5.60 -17.74 3.21
N ALA A 46 -6.92 -17.73 3.40
CA ALA A 46 -7.78 -16.71 2.79
C ALA A 46 -7.42 -15.29 3.26
N GLU A 47 -7.03 -15.15 4.53
CA GLU A 47 -6.59 -13.88 5.11
C GLU A 47 -5.35 -13.34 4.40
N GLU A 48 -4.35 -14.18 4.16
CA GLU A 48 -3.13 -13.75 3.46
C GLU A 48 -3.42 -13.35 2.01
N LYS A 49 -4.37 -14.03 1.34
CA LYS A 49 -4.84 -13.62 0.01
C LYS A 49 -5.44 -12.21 0.05
N ASN A 50 -6.22 -11.88 1.08
CA ASN A 50 -6.81 -10.56 1.26
C ASN A 50 -5.72 -9.50 1.51
N VAL A 51 -4.75 -9.79 2.37
CA VAL A 51 -3.61 -8.90 2.65
C VAL A 51 -2.79 -8.60 1.39
N THR A 52 -2.50 -9.63 0.59
CA THR A 52 -1.83 -9.44 -0.71
C THR A 52 -2.65 -8.56 -1.66
N GLN A 53 -3.98 -8.73 -1.72
CA GLN A 53 -4.83 -7.91 -2.56
C GLN A 53 -4.88 -6.45 -2.09
N ALA A 54 -4.94 -6.22 -0.77
CA ALA A 54 -4.87 -4.88 -0.19
C ALA A 54 -3.53 -4.20 -0.55
N ARG A 55 -2.41 -4.90 -0.39
CA ARG A 55 -1.08 -4.38 -0.75
C ARG A 55 -1.01 -3.97 -2.21
N ARG A 56 -1.51 -4.82 -3.13
CA ARG A 56 -1.56 -4.49 -4.57
C ARG A 56 -2.42 -3.26 -4.86
N ALA A 57 -3.51 -3.06 -4.13
CA ALA A 57 -4.34 -1.86 -4.27
C ALA A 57 -3.59 -0.60 -3.83
N VAL A 58 -2.82 -0.68 -2.74
CA VAL A 58 -1.96 0.40 -2.25
C VAL A 58 -0.83 0.72 -3.26
N GLU A 59 -0.13 -0.29 -3.76
CA GLU A 59 0.89 -0.14 -4.79
C GLU A 59 0.31 0.52 -6.05
N LYS A 60 -0.91 0.15 -6.46
CA LYS A 60 -1.60 0.80 -7.57
C LYS A 60 -1.92 2.27 -7.29
N ALA A 61 -2.34 2.61 -6.07
CA ALA A 61 -2.55 3.99 -5.67
C ALA A 61 -1.24 4.80 -5.76
N LEU A 62 -0.13 4.26 -5.24
CA LEU A 62 1.21 4.85 -5.36
C LEU A 62 1.60 5.10 -6.82
N LEU A 63 1.36 4.14 -7.71
CA LEU A 63 1.64 4.31 -9.15
C LEU A 63 0.85 5.47 -9.77
N HIS A 64 -0.40 5.70 -9.35
CA HIS A 64 -1.21 6.81 -9.85
C HIS A 64 -0.75 8.16 -9.28
N LEU A 65 -0.36 8.19 -8.01
CA LEU A 65 0.16 9.40 -7.35
C LEU A 65 1.56 9.78 -7.87
N GLY A 66 2.45 8.79 -8.08
CA GLY A 66 3.80 9.00 -8.60
C GLY A 66 3.84 9.44 -10.06
N LYS A 67 2.91 8.99 -10.91
CA LYS A 67 2.75 9.49 -12.29
C LYS A 67 2.32 10.96 -12.38
N SER A 68 1.83 11.53 -11.28
CA SER A 68 1.34 12.91 -11.24
C SER A 68 2.40 13.93 -10.82
N ALA A 69 3.63 13.49 -10.48
CA ALA A 69 4.77 14.39 -10.39
C ALA A 69 5.10 14.91 -11.81
N PRO A 70 5.26 16.23 -12.01
CA PRO A 70 5.54 16.76 -13.33
C PRO A 70 6.90 16.23 -13.80
N ASN A 71 6.88 15.39 -14.83
CA ASN A 71 8.06 15.13 -15.64
C ASN A 71 8.43 16.47 -16.27
N ASN A 72 9.54 17.06 -15.80
CA ASN A 72 10.21 18.17 -16.47
C ASN A 72 10.88 17.58 -17.73
N ASP A 73 10.14 17.52 -18.84
CA ASP A 73 10.69 17.53 -20.19
C ASP A 73 10.54 18.95 -20.77
#